data_AF-A0A5J5I2X8-F1
#
_entry.id   AF-A0A5J5I2X8-F1
#
_cell.length_a   1.000
_cell.length_b   1.000
_cell.length_c   1.000
_cell.angle_alpha   90.00
_cell.angle_beta   90.00
_cell.angle_gamma   90.00
#
_symmetry.space_group_name_H-M   'P 1'
#
loop_
_entity.id
_entity.type
_entity.pdbx_description
1 polymer ?
#
loop_
_entity_poly.entity_id
_entity_poly.type
_entity_poly.pdbx_seq_one_letter_code
_entity_poly.pdbx_strand_id
1 'polypeptide(L)'
;MTVSVDLMRARLRFLEERHSEFKRRTEANGGSLPRSDWWRFEYAANPYLLGCPDDRLAIRFHDVFTNQTELSREALIGILPVDDGNQFIRKFTHLLEEYALRGGLPNLNDIPKDNVDYFANGGPIAARIFANYVEPTLPFLVKYGSRQFLEPMLHEGKIRICPARVRTH
;
A
#
# COMPACT_ATOMS: atom_id res chain seq x y z
N MET A 1 1.96 8.07 -20.70
CA MET A 1 1.46 9.37 -21.21
C MET A 1 2.03 10.51 -20.39
N THR A 2 2.10 11.74 -20.90
CA THR A 2 2.67 12.90 -20.19
C THR A 2 1.57 13.89 -19.82
N VAL A 3 1.53 14.36 -18.57
CA VAL A 3 0.53 15.34 -18.11
C VAL A 3 0.92 16.74 -18.59
N SER A 4 -0.03 17.51 -19.14
CA SER A 4 0.25 18.86 -19.64
C SER A 4 0.53 19.84 -18.49
N VAL A 5 1.35 20.85 -18.75
CA VAL A 5 1.68 21.90 -17.76
C VAL A 5 0.43 22.67 -17.33
N ASP A 6 -0.48 22.96 -18.25
CA ASP A 6 -1.71 23.69 -17.94
C ASP A 6 -2.65 22.89 -17.04
N LEU A 7 -2.74 21.56 -17.24
CA LEU A 7 -3.48 20.68 -16.35
C LEU A 7 -2.84 20.62 -14.96
N MET A 8 -1.50 20.53 -14.88
CA MET A 8 -0.79 20.59 -13.60
C MET A 8 -1.02 21.92 -12.88
N ARG A 9 -1.02 23.05 -13.59
CA ARG A 9 -1.32 24.37 -13.01
C ARG A 9 -2.77 24.46 -12.50
N ALA A 10 -3.73 23.91 -13.24
CA ALA A 10 -5.12 23.87 -12.81
C ALA A 10 -5.30 23.06 -11.52
N ARG A 11 -4.67 21.88 -11.48
CA ARG A 11 -4.65 21.02 -10.30
C ARG A 11 -3.98 21.68 -9.10
N LEU A 12 -2.87 22.39 -9.33
CA LEU A 12 -2.13 23.10 -8.27
C LEU A 12 -2.99 24.17 -7.61
N ARG A 13 -3.73 24.97 -8.39
CA ARG A 13 -4.65 25.99 -7.83
C ARG A 13 -5.69 25.40 -6.88
N PHE A 14 -6.27 24.27 -7.25
CA PHE A 14 -7.21 23.57 -6.36
C PHE A 14 -6.53 23.13 -5.05
N LEU A 15 -5.30 22.62 -5.13
CA LEU A 15 -4.55 22.20 -3.94
C LEU A 15 -4.13 23.38 -3.06
N GLU A 16 -3.83 24.55 -3.65
CA GLU A 16 -3.56 25.79 -2.91
C GLU A 16 -4.82 26.26 -2.14
N GLU A 17 -6.00 26.16 -2.75
CA GLU A 17 -7.27 26.44 -2.08
C GLU A 17 -7.54 25.46 -0.93
N ARG A 18 -7.32 24.16 -1.16
CA ARG A 18 -7.44 23.11 -0.13
C ARG A 18 -6.46 23.33 1.01
N HIS A 19 -5.21 23.67 0.72
CA HIS A 19 -4.21 23.99 1.73
C HIS A 19 -4.64 25.19 2.60
N SER A 20 -5.20 26.23 1.96
CA SER A 20 -5.72 27.41 2.65
C SER A 20 -6.96 27.10 3.51
N GLU A 21 -7.82 26.19 3.06
CA GLU A 21 -8.93 25.66 3.85
C GLU A 21 -8.43 24.92 5.10
N PHE A 22 -7.49 23.99 4.94
CA PHE A 22 -6.93 23.25 6.07
C PHE A 22 -6.25 24.19 7.07
N LYS A 23 -5.50 25.19 6.60
CA LYS A 23 -4.88 26.19 7.47
C LYS A 23 -5.92 26.92 8.33
N ARG A 24 -7.02 27.40 7.73
CA ARG A 24 -8.13 28.04 8.46
C ARG A 24 -8.78 27.09 9.46
N ARG A 25 -8.97 25.83 9.09
CA ARG A 25 -9.53 24.81 9.99
C ARG A 25 -8.60 24.53 11.17
N THR A 26 -7.29 24.44 10.95
CA THR A 26 -6.30 24.28 12.01
C THR A 26 -6.33 25.46 12.97
N GLU A 27 -6.35 26.69 12.46
CA GLU A 27 -6.46 27.92 13.25
C GLU A 27 -7.74 27.95 14.07
N ALA A 28 -8.89 27.60 13.46
CA ALA A 28 -10.18 27.57 14.14
C ALA A 28 -10.27 26.50 15.25
N ASN A 29 -9.50 25.41 15.12
CA ASN A 29 -9.45 24.30 16.08
C ASN A 29 -8.24 24.38 17.03
N GLY A 30 -7.67 25.57 17.23
CA GLY A 30 -6.59 25.78 18.21
C GLY A 30 -5.30 25.02 17.89
N GLY A 31 -5.01 24.81 16.60
CA GLY A 31 -3.83 24.07 16.15
C GLY A 31 -4.06 22.56 15.96
N SER A 32 -5.28 22.07 16.14
CA SER A 32 -5.60 20.64 16.01
C SER A 32 -6.38 20.32 14.75
N LEU A 33 -6.10 19.14 14.16
CA LEU A 33 -6.89 18.54 13.10
C LEU A 33 -6.98 17.03 13.35
N PRO A 34 -8.05 16.37 12.85
CA PRO A 34 -8.07 14.92 12.74
C PRO A 34 -6.83 14.42 11.99
N ARG A 35 -6.28 13.28 12.39
CA ARG A 35 -5.05 12.71 11.80
C ARG A 35 -5.12 12.60 10.27
N SER A 36 -6.25 12.15 9.73
CA SER A 36 -6.43 12.06 8.27
C SER A 36 -6.38 13.42 7.59
N ASP A 37 -6.84 14.47 8.25
CA ASP A 37 -6.86 15.83 7.72
C ASP A 37 -5.47 16.46 7.80
N TRP A 38 -4.66 16.12 8.80
CA TRP A 38 -3.24 16.45 8.81
C TRP A 38 -2.50 15.88 7.59
N TRP A 39 -2.77 14.62 7.22
CA TRP A 39 -2.17 14.01 6.04
C TRP A 39 -2.65 14.65 4.72
N ARG A 40 -3.94 14.98 4.61
CA ARG A 40 -4.46 15.73 3.46
C ARG A 40 -3.84 17.13 3.36
N PHE A 41 -3.69 17.80 4.50
CA PHE A 41 -3.07 19.12 4.59
C PHE A 41 -1.61 19.08 4.12
N GLU A 42 -0.85 18.08 4.59
CA GLU A 42 0.51 17.82 4.12
C GLU A 42 0.58 17.56 2.61
N TYR A 43 -0.32 16.73 2.08
CA TYR A 43 -0.36 16.45 0.65
C TYR A 43 -0.64 17.73 -0.17
N ALA A 44 -1.59 18.55 0.27
CA ALA A 44 -1.89 19.83 -0.37
C ALA A 44 -0.69 20.80 -0.33
N ALA A 45 0.14 20.74 0.72
CA ALA A 45 1.37 21.52 0.82
C ALA A 45 2.48 21.04 -0.14
N ASN A 46 2.52 19.73 -0.45
CA ASN A 46 3.53 19.13 -1.31
C ASN A 46 2.95 18.02 -2.23
N PRO A 47 2.26 18.40 -3.31
CA PRO A 47 1.48 17.47 -4.13
C PRO A 47 2.35 16.69 -5.12
N TYR A 48 3.09 15.69 -4.63
CA TYR A 48 4.03 14.91 -5.42
C TYR A 48 3.37 14.01 -6.51
N LEU A 49 2.04 13.92 -6.59
CA LEU A 49 1.34 13.18 -7.67
C LEU A 49 0.76 14.10 -8.76
N LEU A 50 0.97 15.41 -8.67
CA LEU A 50 0.37 16.40 -9.57
C LEU A 50 0.57 16.08 -11.06
N GLY A 51 1.80 15.71 -11.42
CA GLY A 51 2.21 15.32 -12.77
C GLY A 51 2.12 13.82 -13.05
N CYS A 52 1.56 13.03 -12.14
CA CYS A 52 1.41 11.59 -12.31
C CYS A 52 0.25 11.31 -13.30
N PRO A 53 0.50 10.61 -14.42
CA PRO A 53 -0.55 10.15 -15.32
C PRO A 53 -1.55 9.20 -14.63
N ASP A 54 -2.77 9.09 -15.15
CA ASP A 54 -3.85 8.32 -14.51
C ASP A 54 -3.54 6.82 -14.40
N ASP A 55 -2.93 6.22 -15.43
CA ASP A 55 -2.48 4.82 -15.44
C ASP A 55 -1.44 4.55 -14.32
N ARG A 56 -0.50 5.48 -14.13
CA ARG A 56 0.52 5.40 -13.07
C ARG A 56 -0.07 5.66 -11.69
N LEU A 57 -1.08 6.53 -11.59
CA LEU A 57 -1.82 6.74 -10.35
C LEU A 57 -2.58 5.47 -9.93
N ALA A 58 -3.21 4.77 -10.88
CA ALA A 58 -3.91 3.51 -10.64
C ALA A 58 -2.95 2.41 -10.12
N ILE A 59 -1.79 2.25 -10.75
CA ILE A 59 -0.76 1.30 -10.29
C ILE A 59 -0.31 1.64 -8.86
N ARG A 60 -0.02 2.92 -8.58
CA ARG A 60 0.41 3.34 -7.25
C ARG A 60 -0.68 3.14 -6.20
N PHE A 61 -1.95 3.34 -6.59
CA PHE A 61 -3.09 3.05 -5.73
C PHE A 61 -3.13 1.58 -5.37
N HIS A 62 -3.01 0.69 -6.36
CA HIS A 62 -2.94 -0.75 -6.12
C HIS A 62 -1.80 -1.11 -5.16
N ASP A 63 -0.57 -0.63 -5.42
CA ASP A 63 0.58 -0.95 -4.60
C ASP A 63 0.38 -0.51 -3.13
N VAL A 64 -0.14 0.71 -2.91
CA VAL A 64 -0.38 1.22 -1.57
C VAL A 64 -1.54 0.47 -0.89
N PHE A 65 -2.61 0.16 -1.61
CA PHE A 65 -3.75 -0.57 -1.09
C PHE A 65 -3.35 -1.98 -0.64
N THR A 66 -2.65 -2.73 -1.51
CA THR A 66 -2.17 -4.07 -1.21
C THR A 66 -1.22 -4.09 -0.01
N ASN A 67 -0.33 -3.10 0.11
CA ASN A 67 0.58 -3.01 1.26
C ASN A 67 -0.09 -2.50 2.55
N GLN A 68 -1.25 -1.86 2.46
CA GLN A 68 -2.03 -1.44 3.62
C GLN A 68 -2.92 -2.57 4.16
N THR A 69 -3.21 -3.58 3.34
CA THR A 69 -4.04 -4.73 3.73
C THR A 69 -3.20 -5.89 4.24
N GLU A 70 -3.69 -6.58 5.26
CA GLU A 70 -3.12 -7.82 5.77
C GLU A 70 -4.17 -8.92 5.89
N LEU A 71 -3.74 -10.18 5.86
CA LEU A 71 -4.58 -11.31 6.23
C LEU A 71 -4.47 -11.51 7.75
N SER A 72 -5.56 -11.27 8.47
CA SER A 72 -5.60 -11.41 9.93
C SER A 72 -5.54 -12.89 10.35
N ARG A 73 -5.38 -13.12 11.67
CA ARG A 73 -5.38 -14.48 12.25
C ARG A 73 -6.68 -15.23 12.02
N GLU A 74 -7.77 -14.51 11.84
CA GLU A 74 -9.11 -15.00 11.55
C GLU A 74 -9.33 -15.26 10.04
N ALA A 75 -8.26 -15.19 9.23
CA ALA A 75 -8.30 -15.30 7.78
C ALA A 75 -9.19 -14.24 7.10
N LEU A 76 -9.33 -13.07 7.72
CA LEU A 76 -10.03 -11.92 7.16
C LEU A 76 -9.02 -10.93 6.58
N ILE A 77 -9.35 -10.33 5.44
CA ILE A 77 -8.57 -9.23 4.89
C ILE A 77 -8.89 -7.98 5.71
N GLY A 78 -7.90 -7.49 6.45
CA GLY A 78 -7.98 -6.31 7.30
C GLY A 78 -7.03 -5.22 6.83
N ILE A 79 -7.17 -4.04 7.44
CA ILE A 79 -6.25 -2.91 7.27
C ILE A 79 -5.23 -2.99 8.40
N LEU A 80 -3.94 -2.86 8.07
CA LEU A 80 -2.87 -2.79 9.06
C LEU A 80 -3.14 -1.69 10.10
N PRO A 81 -2.74 -1.89 11.38
CA PRO A 81 -2.87 -0.88 12.41
C PRO A 81 -2.33 0.49 11.98
N VAL A 82 -3.01 1.54 12.44
CA VAL A 82 -2.62 2.94 12.17
C VAL A 82 -1.67 3.41 13.26
N ASP A 83 -0.39 3.09 13.09
CA ASP A 83 0.72 3.54 13.93
C ASP A 83 1.77 4.35 13.14
N ASP A 84 2.78 4.90 13.85
CA ASP A 84 3.83 5.72 13.22
C ASP A 84 4.78 4.92 12.31
N GLY A 85 4.82 3.59 12.45
CA GLY A 85 5.60 2.70 11.59
C GLY A 85 4.92 2.43 10.25
N ASN A 86 3.59 2.41 10.22
CA ASN A 86 2.81 2.17 9.01
C ASN A 86 2.50 3.46 8.23
N GLN A 87 3.39 3.79 7.29
CA GLN A 87 3.22 4.96 6.41
C GLN A 87 2.25 4.73 5.23
N PHE A 88 1.73 3.52 5.02
CA PHE A 88 0.87 3.23 3.88
C PHE A 88 -0.50 3.90 3.99
N ILE A 89 -1.07 3.99 5.20
CA ILE A 89 -2.36 4.63 5.41
C ILE A 89 -2.33 6.14 5.15
N ARG A 90 -1.20 6.79 5.46
CA ARG A 90 -0.92 8.18 5.11
C ARG A 90 -0.85 8.35 3.60
N LYS A 91 -0.06 7.51 2.91
CA LYS A 91 0.04 7.50 1.44
C LYS A 91 -1.30 7.20 0.77
N PHE A 92 -2.11 6.31 1.36
CA PHE A 92 -3.46 5.99 0.90
C PHE A 92 -4.36 7.22 1.00
N THR A 93 -4.27 7.96 2.10
CA THR A 93 -4.99 9.23 2.28
C THR A 93 -4.59 10.27 1.24
N HIS A 94 -3.28 10.39 0.93
CA HIS A 94 -2.80 11.29 -0.13
C HIS A 94 -3.34 10.89 -1.51
N LEU A 95 -3.41 9.59 -1.81
CA LEU A 95 -3.99 9.09 -3.05
C LEU A 95 -5.47 9.43 -3.15
N LEU A 96 -6.25 9.28 -2.07
CA LEU A 96 -7.66 9.67 -2.06
C LEU A 96 -7.86 11.17 -2.31
N GLU A 97 -7.00 12.02 -1.74
CA GLU A 97 -7.02 13.46 -2.00
C GLU A 97 -6.73 13.77 -3.47
N GLU A 98 -5.75 13.07 -4.08
CA GLU A 98 -5.44 13.20 -5.50
C GLU A 98 -6.58 12.72 -6.41
N TYR A 99 -7.28 11.63 -6.07
CA TYR A 99 -8.46 11.17 -6.81
C TYR A 99 -9.62 12.16 -6.71
N ALA A 100 -9.86 12.71 -5.51
CA ALA A 100 -10.89 13.72 -5.29
C ALA A 100 -10.64 14.96 -6.15
N LEU A 101 -9.39 15.43 -6.22
CA LEU A 101 -8.95 16.50 -7.11
C LEU A 101 -9.24 16.19 -8.60
N ARG A 102 -9.11 14.93 -9.01
CA ARG A 102 -9.39 14.48 -10.38
C ARG A 102 -10.87 14.21 -10.65
N GLY A 103 -11.75 14.48 -9.68
CA GLY A 103 -13.20 14.34 -9.82
C GLY A 103 -13.70 12.90 -9.75
N GLY A 104 -12.93 11.99 -9.14
CA GLY A 104 -13.26 10.58 -9.11
C GLY A 104 -12.89 9.88 -7.80
N LEU A 105 -13.22 8.60 -7.76
CA LEU A 105 -12.72 7.65 -6.78
C LEU A 105 -11.86 6.61 -7.50
N PRO A 106 -10.89 6.00 -6.81
CA PRO A 106 -10.17 4.86 -7.36
C PRO A 106 -11.17 3.76 -7.73
N ASN A 107 -11.16 3.34 -8.99
CA ASN A 107 -11.93 2.19 -9.42
C ASN A 107 -11.16 0.92 -9.02
N LEU A 108 -11.65 0.22 -8.00
CA LEU A 108 -11.04 -1.02 -7.51
C LEU A 108 -11.07 -2.15 -8.56
N ASN A 109 -11.87 -2.03 -9.62
CA ASN A 109 -11.91 -3.01 -10.71
C ASN A 109 -10.83 -2.76 -11.77
N ASP A 110 -10.27 -1.55 -11.86
CA ASP A 110 -9.17 -1.22 -12.79
C ASP A 110 -7.80 -1.61 -12.23
N ILE A 111 -7.78 -2.06 -10.97
CA ILE A 111 -6.63 -2.68 -10.36
C ILE A 111 -6.34 -3.98 -11.11
N PRO A 112 -5.12 -4.16 -11.67
CA PRO A 112 -4.70 -5.44 -12.20
C PRO A 112 -4.78 -6.46 -11.07
N LYS A 113 -5.85 -7.26 -11.05
CA LYS A 113 -5.88 -8.47 -10.27
C LYS A 113 -4.98 -9.42 -11.03
N ASP A 114 -3.78 -9.64 -10.52
CA ASP A 114 -3.22 -10.97 -10.69
C ASP A 114 -4.29 -11.87 -10.10
N ASN A 115 -5.03 -12.58 -10.96
CA ASN A 115 -5.99 -13.58 -10.55
C ASN A 115 -5.18 -14.75 -9.96
N VAL A 116 -4.55 -14.50 -8.82
CA VAL A 116 -4.04 -15.54 -7.94
C VAL A 116 -5.30 -16.09 -7.31
N ASP A 117 -5.93 -17.01 -8.03
CA ASP A 117 -6.89 -17.90 -7.42
C ASP A 117 -6.10 -18.75 -6.42
N TYR A 118 -6.02 -18.23 -5.19
CA TYR A 118 -5.33 -18.83 -4.07
C TYR A 118 -5.80 -20.28 -3.82
N PHE A 119 -7.00 -20.61 -4.31
CA PHE A 119 -7.63 -21.92 -4.20
C PHE A 119 -7.71 -22.67 -5.54
N ALA A 120 -7.21 -22.14 -6.66
CA ALA A 120 -7.27 -22.81 -7.98
C ALA A 120 -6.65 -24.21 -7.94
N ASN A 121 -5.65 -24.41 -7.07
CA ASN A 121 -4.94 -25.67 -6.89
C ASN A 121 -5.38 -26.42 -5.60
N GLY A 122 -6.60 -26.16 -5.11
CA GLY A 122 -7.14 -26.71 -3.87
C GLY A 122 -6.81 -25.87 -2.64
N GLY A 123 -6.93 -26.45 -1.44
CA GLY A 123 -6.62 -25.76 -0.19
C GLY A 123 -5.19 -25.19 -0.14
N PRO A 124 -4.92 -24.20 0.73
CA PRO A 124 -3.65 -23.48 0.74
C PRO A 124 -2.46 -24.45 0.85
N ILE A 125 -1.44 -24.30 0.00
CA ILE A 125 -0.25 -25.15 0.04
C ILE A 125 0.36 -25.20 1.44
N ALA A 126 0.37 -24.09 2.16
CA ALA A 126 0.82 -24.03 3.55
C ALA A 126 0.01 -25.00 4.44
N ALA A 127 -1.32 -24.96 4.37
CA ALA A 127 -2.17 -25.87 5.15
C ALA A 127 -1.86 -27.34 4.84
N ARG A 128 -1.56 -27.67 3.57
CA ARG A 128 -1.18 -29.03 3.16
C ARG A 128 0.22 -29.43 3.64
N ILE A 129 1.19 -28.51 3.64
CA ILE A 129 2.55 -28.75 4.15
C ILE A 129 2.53 -29.00 5.66
N PHE A 130 1.65 -28.32 6.41
CA PHE A 130 1.57 -28.43 7.86
C PHE A 130 0.52 -29.42 8.37
N ALA A 131 -0.24 -30.08 7.51
CA ALA A 131 -1.36 -30.96 7.90
C ALA A 131 -0.98 -32.04 8.94
N ASN A 132 0.26 -32.53 8.90
CA ASN A 132 0.81 -33.51 9.84
C ASN A 132 2.07 -33.00 10.56
N TYR A 133 2.31 -31.68 10.56
CA TYR A 133 3.48 -31.12 11.20
C TYR A 133 3.27 -31.08 12.71
N VAL A 134 4.14 -31.78 13.45
CA VAL A 134 4.20 -31.69 14.90
C VAL A 134 5.11 -30.53 15.26
N GLU A 135 4.54 -29.52 15.92
CA GLU A 135 5.29 -28.34 16.33
C GLU A 135 6.42 -28.72 17.31
N PRO A 136 7.66 -28.24 17.07
CA PRO A 136 8.76 -28.43 18.01
C PRO A 136 8.48 -27.78 19.36
N THR A 137 8.92 -28.41 20.45
CA THR A 137 8.82 -27.85 21.81
C THR A 137 9.82 -26.72 22.09
N LEU A 138 10.77 -26.50 21.18
CA LEU A 138 11.80 -25.45 21.27
C LEU A 138 11.50 -24.34 20.26
N PRO A 139 11.94 -23.08 20.51
CA PRO A 139 11.79 -22.00 19.55
C PRO A 139 12.40 -22.36 18.20
N PHE A 140 11.64 -22.16 17.13
CA PHE A 140 12.06 -22.47 15.78
C PHE A 140 11.73 -21.31 14.82
N LEU A 141 12.48 -21.24 13.73
CA LEU A 141 12.27 -20.26 12.67
C LEU A 141 11.79 -20.98 11.41
N VAL A 142 10.65 -20.57 10.88
CA VAL A 142 10.14 -21.06 9.60
C VAL A 142 10.49 -20.07 8.50
N LYS A 143 11.12 -20.56 7.43
CA LYS A 143 11.40 -19.74 6.23
C LYS A 143 10.86 -20.41 4.98
N TYR A 144 10.11 -19.65 4.20
CA TYR A 144 9.58 -20.06 2.91
C TYR A 144 10.40 -19.45 1.78
N GLY A 145 10.60 -20.19 0.69
CA GLY A 145 11.37 -19.75 -0.46
C GLY A 145 11.56 -20.88 -1.48
N SER A 146 11.95 -20.52 -2.70
CA SER A 146 12.33 -21.52 -3.70
C SER A 146 13.55 -22.32 -3.23
N ARG A 147 13.54 -23.64 -3.47
CA ARG A 147 14.59 -24.58 -3.04
C ARG A 147 15.99 -24.09 -3.39
N GLN A 148 16.18 -23.58 -4.62
CA GLN A 148 17.47 -23.07 -5.12
C GLN A 148 18.06 -21.92 -4.26
N PHE A 149 17.22 -21.24 -3.47
CA PHE A 149 17.66 -20.16 -2.57
C PHE A 149 17.74 -20.61 -1.11
N LEU A 150 16.94 -21.61 -0.72
CA LEU A 150 16.93 -22.13 0.66
C LEU A 150 18.05 -23.14 0.90
N GLU A 151 18.41 -23.97 -0.08
CA GLU A 151 19.50 -24.97 0.07
C GLU A 151 20.84 -24.33 0.45
N PRO A 152 21.33 -23.29 -0.25
CA PRO A 152 22.58 -22.63 0.13
C PRO A 152 22.49 -21.92 1.49
N MET A 153 21.30 -21.43 1.87
CA MET A 153 21.10 -20.84 3.19
C MET A 153 21.22 -21.89 4.29
N LEU A 154 20.61 -23.06 4.09
CA LEU A 154 20.57 -24.13 5.07
C LEU A 154 21.94 -24.81 5.24
N HIS A 155 22.64 -25.06 4.14
CA HIS A 155 23.90 -25.81 4.16
C HIS A 155 25.14 -24.93 4.31
N GLU A 156 25.10 -23.70 3.81
CA GLU A 156 26.28 -22.83 3.70
C GLU A 156 26.11 -21.48 4.43
N GLY A 157 24.96 -21.21 5.04
CA GLY A 157 24.66 -19.94 5.69
C GLY A 157 24.55 -18.75 4.72
N LYS A 158 24.44 -18.99 3.41
CA LYS A 158 24.39 -17.93 2.39
C LYS A 158 23.00 -17.32 2.31
N ILE A 159 22.86 -16.07 2.76
CA ILE A 159 21.60 -15.32 2.71
C ILE A 159 21.63 -14.32 1.55
N ARG A 160 20.65 -14.41 0.66
CA ARG A 160 20.41 -13.40 -0.37
C ARG A 160 19.46 -12.34 0.17
N ILE A 161 19.91 -11.10 0.21
CA ILE A 161 19.04 -9.94 0.44
C ILE A 161 18.55 -9.47 -0.93
N CYS A 162 17.24 -9.51 -1.15
CA CYS A 162 16.61 -8.89 -2.31
C CYS A 162 15.45 -8.03 -1.86
N PRO A 163 15.24 -6.87 -2.50
CA PRO A 163 13.99 -6.14 -2.32
C PRO A 163 12.85 -7.07 -2.71
N ALA A 164 11.80 -7.10 -1.90
CA ALA A 164 10.57 -7.81 -2.22
C ALA A 164 10.07 -7.28 -3.57
N ARG A 165 10.20 -8.10 -4.62
CA ARG A 165 9.52 -7.89 -5.89
C ARG A 165 8.43 -8.93 -5.96
N VAL A 166 7.19 -8.48 -6.02
CA VAL A 166 6.07 -9.32 -6.41
C VAL A 166 6.40 -9.82 -7.82
N ARG A 167 6.58 -11.14 -7.97
CA ARG A 167 6.67 -11.78 -9.28
C ARG A 167 5.25 -11.85 -9.82
N THR A 168 4.91 -10.95 -10.72
CA THR A 168 3.86 -11.17 -11.71
C THR A 168 4.31 -12.32 -12.61
N HIS A 169 3.51 -13.38 -12.70
CA HIS A 169 3.71 -14.50 -13.62
C HIS A 169 2.71 -14.38 -14.77
#